data_AF-J1KEC7-F1
#
_entry.id   AF-J1KEC7-F1
#
_cell.length_a   1.000
_cell.length_b   1.000
_cell.length_c   1.000
_cell.angle_alpha   90.00
_cell.angle_beta   90.00
_cell.angle_gamma   90.00
#
_symmetry.space_group_name_H-M   'P 1'
#
loop_
_entity.id
_entity.type
_entity.pdbx_description
1 polymer ?
#
loop_
_entity_poly.entity_id
_entity_poly.type
_entity_poly.pdbx_seq_one_letter_code
_entity_poly.pdbx_strand_id
1 'polypeptide(L)'
;MLVRDELSGFLANLERKEYQTDRSFYLTAFNGDDQFTYDRIERGTIFIPNATLSVIGGIQPSRIIPIIQAMHRGINDDGLLQRFQMLVWPDETKDWQ
;
A
#
# COMPACT_ATOMS: atom_id res chain seq x y z
N MET A 1 -5.63 11.45 -2.80
CA MET A 1 -4.65 11.31 -1.69
C MET A 1 -5.28 10.47 -0.60
N LEU A 2 -4.57 9.45 -0.11
CA LEU A 2 -5.00 8.58 0.98
C LEU A 2 -4.20 8.97 2.25
N VAL A 3 -4.91 9.34 3.31
CA VAL A 3 -4.33 9.65 4.63
C VAL A 3 -4.80 8.60 5.62
N ARG A 4 -3.87 7.94 6.32
CA ARG A 4 -4.16 6.91 7.32
C ARG A 4 -3.19 7.00 8.48
N ASP A 5 -3.69 7.19 9.69
CA ASP A 5 -2.84 7.21 10.88
C ASP A 5 -2.14 5.85 11.12
N GLU A 6 -2.82 4.76 10.72
CA GLU A 6 -2.28 3.40 10.80
C GLU A 6 -2.36 2.67 9.45
N LEU A 7 -1.22 2.51 8.79
CA LEU A 7 -1.06 1.77 7.54
C LEU A 7 -0.99 0.25 7.74
N SER A 8 -0.81 -0.24 8.97
CA SER A 8 -0.64 -1.67 9.26
C SER A 8 -1.86 -2.49 8.76
N GLY A 9 -3.07 -2.06 9.12
CA GLY A 9 -4.31 -2.71 8.68
C GLY A 9 -4.58 -2.52 7.18
N PHE A 10 -4.14 -1.39 6.61
CA PHE A 10 -4.24 -1.15 5.19
C PHE A 10 -3.40 -2.15 4.39
N LEU A 11 -2.11 -2.28 4.72
CA LEU A 11 -1.21 -3.24 4.09
C LEU A 11 -1.69 -4.68 4.31
N ALA A 12 -2.08 -5.04 5.54
CA ALA A 12 -2.56 -6.38 5.85
C ALA A 12 -3.81 -6.77 5.03
N ASN A 13 -4.71 -5.84 4.71
CA ASN A 13 -5.84 -6.13 3.83
C ASN A 13 -5.38 -6.45 2.40
N LEU A 14 -4.40 -5.71 1.87
CA LEU A 14 -3.86 -5.94 0.52
C LEU A 14 -3.13 -7.28 0.36
N GLU A 15 -2.82 -7.97 1.46
CA GLU A 15 -2.24 -9.32 1.45
C GLU A 15 -3.31 -10.42 1.27
N ARG A 16 -4.59 -10.11 1.49
CA ARG A 16 -5.68 -11.12 1.42
C ARG A 16 -6.11 -11.35 -0.03
N LYS A 17 -6.61 -12.56 -0.33
CA LYS A 17 -6.97 -12.97 -1.69
C LYS A 17 -8.15 -12.19 -2.27
N GLU A 18 -9.07 -11.77 -1.42
CA GLU A 18 -10.24 -10.97 -1.77
C GLU A 18 -9.91 -9.53 -2.17
N TYR A 19 -8.71 -9.03 -1.83
CA TYR A 19 -8.27 -7.66 -2.14
C TYR A 19 -7.22 -7.60 -3.25
N GLN A 20 -7.07 -8.66 -4.07
CA GLN A 20 -6.08 -8.69 -5.16
C GLN A 20 -6.36 -7.62 -6.24
N THR A 21 -7.63 -7.32 -6.52
CA THR A 21 -8.00 -6.22 -7.43
C THR A 21 -7.58 -4.87 -6.86
N ASP A 22 -7.79 -4.65 -5.56
CA ASP A 22 -7.38 -3.42 -4.89
C ASP A 22 -5.84 -3.31 -4.89
N ARG A 23 -5.13 -4.41 -4.61
CA ARG A 23 -3.67 -4.46 -4.70
C ARG A 23 -3.16 -4.08 -6.08
N SER A 24 -3.77 -4.62 -7.14
CA SER A 24 -3.45 -4.27 -8.53
C SER A 24 -3.67 -2.77 -8.77
N PHE A 25 -4.75 -2.19 -8.25
CA PHE A 25 -4.98 -0.75 -8.35
C PHE A 25 -3.84 0.06 -7.72
N TYR A 26 -3.41 -0.27 -6.49
CA TYR A 26 -2.32 0.47 -5.83
C TYR A 26 -0.97 0.32 -6.56
N LEU A 27 -0.69 -0.86 -7.14
CA LEU A 27 0.51 -1.08 -7.96
C LEU A 27 0.50 -0.20 -9.22
N THR A 28 -0.65 -0.12 -9.91
CA THR A 28 -0.84 0.72 -11.11
C THR A 28 -0.79 2.21 -10.76
N ALA A 29 -1.48 2.61 -9.69
CA ALA A 29 -1.59 4.01 -9.29
C ALA A 29 -0.26 4.65 -8.86
N PHE A 30 0.76 3.83 -8.58
CA PHE A 30 2.11 4.29 -8.31
C PHE A 30 2.82 4.83 -9.56
N ASN A 31 2.59 4.24 -10.74
CA ASN A 31 3.24 4.67 -11.98
C ASN A 31 2.75 6.07 -12.41
N GLY A 32 1.46 6.35 -12.17
CA GLY A 32 0.89 7.69 -12.32
C GLY A 32 0.35 8.02 -13.71
N ASP A 33 0.67 7.21 -14.72
CA ASP A 33 0.31 7.39 -16.14
C ASP A 33 -0.44 6.18 -16.73
N ASP A 34 -0.58 5.10 -15.97
CA ASP A 34 -1.34 3.93 -16.39
C ASP A 34 -2.84 4.09 -16.16
N GLN A 35 -3.64 3.51 -17.04
CA GLN A 35 -5.08 3.42 -16.90
C GLN A 35 -5.51 2.28 -15.98
N PHE A 36 -6.66 2.43 -15.32
CA PHE A 36 -7.25 1.38 -14.49
C PHE A 36 -8.78 1.30 -14.70
N THR A 37 -9.29 0.08 -14.85
CA THR A 37 -10.72 -0.18 -15.04
C THR A 37 -11.25 -1.01 -13.87
N TYR A 38 -12.26 -0.50 -13.18
CA TYR A 38 -12.91 -1.17 -12.06
C TYR A 38 -14.34 -1.55 -12.45
N ASP A 39 -14.59 -2.84 -12.69
CA ASP A 39 -15.91 -3.32 -13.07
C ASP A 39 -16.74 -3.72 -11.83
N ARG A 40 -18.00 -3.29 -11.78
CA ARG A 40 -18.89 -3.51 -10.63
C ARG A 40 -20.19 -4.10 -11.11
N ILE A 41 -20.50 -5.30 -10.61
CA ILE A 41 -21.64 -6.13 -10.99
C ILE A 41 -22.96 -5.33 -11.07
N GLU A 42 -23.20 -4.40 -10.13
CA GLU A 42 -24.44 -3.61 -10.09
C GLU A 42 -24.27 -2.12 -10.40
N ARG A 43 -23.06 -1.58 -10.35
CA ARG A 43 -22.79 -0.12 -10.42
C ARG A 43 -22.07 0.31 -11.69
N GLY A 44 -21.94 -0.62 -12.64
CA GLY A 44 -21.22 -0.42 -13.88
C GLY A 44 -19.72 -0.20 -13.70
N THR A 45 -19.07 0.03 -14.82
CA THR A 45 -17.62 0.13 -14.93
C THR A 45 -17.12 1.55 -14.63
N ILE A 46 -16.09 1.67 -13.80
CA ILE A 46 -15.31 2.91 -13.65
C ILE A 46 -14.07 2.78 -14.53
N PHE A 47 -13.82 3.80 -15.36
CA PHE A 47 -12.57 3.94 -16.08
C PHE A 47 -11.76 5.12 -15.53
N ILE A 48 -10.51 4.87 -15.19
CA ILE A 48 -9.55 5.87 -14.71
C ILE A 48 -8.45 5.96 -15.78
N PRO A 49 -8.36 7.07 -16.55
CA PRO A 49 -7.39 7.17 -17.64
C PRO A 49 -5.94 7.30 -17.15
N ASN A 50 -5.71 7.92 -16.01
CA ASN A 50 -4.41 8.05 -15.36
C ASN A 50 -4.60 7.79 -13.86
N ALA A 51 -4.29 6.59 -13.40
CA ALA A 51 -4.37 6.23 -12.00
C ALA A 51 -3.15 6.81 -11.27
N THR A 52 -3.40 7.74 -10.35
CA THR A 52 -2.34 8.33 -9.53
C THR A 52 -2.80 8.43 -8.08
N LEU A 53 -2.01 7.92 -7.15
CA LEU A 53 -2.32 8.00 -5.72
C LEU A 53 -1.10 8.31 -4.87
N SER A 54 -1.15 9.41 -4.13
CA SER A 54 -0.25 9.66 -2.99
C SER A 54 -0.84 9.06 -1.72
N VAL A 55 -0.04 8.32 -0.97
CA VAL A 55 -0.37 7.74 0.34
C VAL A 55 0.53 8.34 1.40
N ILE A 56 -0.04 8.79 2.51
CA ILE A 56 0.70 9.23 3.70
C ILE A 56 0.09 8.57 4.94
N GLY A 57 0.95 8.13 5.86
CA GLY A 57 0.49 7.51 7.08
C GLY A 57 1.60 7.01 7.98
N GLY A 58 1.22 6.65 9.20
CA GLY A 58 2.10 6.03 10.18
C GLY A 58 2.04 4.50 10.09
N ILE A 59 3.14 3.84 10.45
CA ILE A 59 3.14 2.41 10.71
C ILE A 59 4.06 2.11 11.88
N GLN A 60 3.61 1.23 12.77
CA GLN A 60 4.44 0.79 13.86
C GLN A 60 5.55 -0.14 13.35
N PRO A 61 6.81 0.07 13.76
CA PRO A 61 7.90 -0.88 13.67
C PRO A 61 7.55 -2.38 13.71
N SER A 62 6.88 -2.78 14.79
CA SER A 62 6.51 -4.15 15.06
C SER A 62 5.52 -4.74 14.05
N ARG A 63 4.82 -3.90 13.28
CA ARG A 63 3.83 -4.29 12.28
C ARG A 63 4.40 -4.42 10.88
N ILE A 64 5.43 -3.63 10.53
CA ILE A 64 6.05 -3.69 9.20
C ILE A 64 7.10 -4.80 9.10
N ILE A 65 7.81 -5.13 10.20
CA ILE A 65 8.86 -6.15 10.23
C ILE A 65 8.37 -7.51 9.68
N PRO A 66 7.22 -8.07 10.12
CA PRO A 66 6.76 -9.36 9.63
C PRO A 66 6.43 -9.35 8.13
N ILE A 67 5.94 -8.22 7.60
CA ILE A 67 5.63 -8.05 6.17
C ILE A 67 6.94 -8.11 5.36
N ILE A 68 7.96 -7.37 5.79
CA ILE A 68 9.30 -7.39 5.15
C ILE A 68 9.91 -8.80 5.18
N GLN A 69 9.80 -9.49 6.31
CA GLN A 69 10.30 -10.87 6.44
C GLN A 69 9.55 -11.86 5.54
N ALA A 70 8.24 -11.71 5.38
CA ALA A 70 7.44 -12.53 4.49
C ALA A 70 7.86 -12.32 3.03
N MET A 71 8.07 -11.05 2.62
CA MET A 71 8.57 -10.71 1.29
C MET A 71 9.94 -11.31 1.01
N HIS A 72 10.87 -11.29 1.98
CA HIS A 72 12.19 -11.91 1.83
C HIS A 72 12.11 -13.44 1.64
N ARG A 73 10.99 -14.07 1.99
CA ARG A 73 10.70 -15.49 1.75
C ARG A 73 9.88 -15.72 0.46
N GLY A 74 9.68 -14.69 -0.36
CA GLY A 74 8.92 -14.75 -1.61
C GLY A 74 7.40 -14.64 -1.45
N ILE A 75 6.90 -14.30 -0.25
CA ILE A 75 5.46 -14.14 -0.01
C ILE A 75 5.09 -12.69 -0.31
N ASN A 76 4.17 -12.48 -1.25
CA ASN A 76 3.68 -11.15 -1.66
C ASN A 76 4.82 -10.18 -2.08
N ASP A 77 5.88 -10.73 -2.67
CA ASP A 77 7.02 -10.00 -3.22
C ASP A 77 6.75 -9.50 -4.66
N ASP A 78 5.79 -8.59 -4.79
CA ASP A 78 5.36 -8.02 -6.07
C ASP A 78 5.69 -6.52 -6.21
N GLY A 79 6.48 -5.99 -5.28
CA GLY A 79 6.89 -4.60 -5.30
C GLY A 79 5.95 -3.62 -4.60
N LEU A 80 4.85 -4.06 -3.96
CA LEU A 80 3.91 -3.13 -3.30
C LEU A 80 4.60 -2.32 -2.21
N LEU A 81 5.36 -2.96 -1.31
CA LEU A 81 6.02 -2.26 -0.20
C LEU A 81 7.15 -1.35 -0.70
N GLN A 82 7.87 -1.77 -1.74
CA GLN A 82 8.96 -1.03 -2.38
C GLN A 82 8.49 0.31 -2.99
N ARG A 83 7.19 0.45 -3.27
CA ARG A 83 6.57 1.69 -3.75
C ARG A 83 6.34 2.72 -2.64
N PHE A 84 6.44 2.34 -1.37
CA PHE A 84 6.51 3.27 -0.24
C PHE A 84 7.94 3.79 -0.09
N GLN A 85 8.38 4.62 -1.04
CA GLN A 85 9.77 5.06 -1.17
C GLN A 85 10.29 5.90 0.02
N MET A 86 9.38 6.48 0.82
CA MET A 86 9.72 7.25 2.01
C MET A 86 9.16 6.56 3.25
N LEU A 87 10.00 5.72 3.86
CA LEU A 87 9.76 5.16 5.20
C LEU A 87 10.77 5.81 6.14
N VAL A 88 10.28 6.57 7.12
CA VAL A 88 11.12 7.18 8.15
C VAL A 88 10.94 6.39 9.44
N TRP A 89 12.05 5.89 9.96
CA TRP A 89 12.12 5.25 11.27
C TRP A 89 12.99 6.12 12.16
N PRO A 90 12.40 7.04 12.95
CA PRO A 90 13.19 7.86 13.86
C PRO A 90 13.73 6.98 15.00
N ASP A 91 14.97 7.20 15.39
CA ASP A 91 15.52 6.61 16.60
C ASP A 91 14.78 7.16 17.83
N GLU A 92 14.61 6.30 18.85
CA GLU A 92 14.12 6.75 20.15
C GLU A 92 15.18 7.68 20.77
N THR A 93 14.95 8.98 20.70
CA THR A 93 15.78 9.95 21.40
C THR A 93 15.35 9.97 22.87
N LYS A 94 16.29 9.68 23.78
CA LYS A 94 16.05 9.70 25.23
C LYS A 94 15.74 11.10 25.78
N ASP A 95 15.92 12.12 24.95
CA ASP A 95 15.79 13.54 25.30
C ASP A 95 14.55 14.21 24.70
N TRP A 96 13.50 13.44 24.32
CA TRP A 96 12.19 14.02 24.03
C TRP A 96 11.71 14.80 25.27
N GLN A 97 11.58 16.12 25.14
CA GLN A 97 10.95 17.03 26.11
C GLN A 97 9.65 17.56 25.54
#